data_AF-A0A8J7DUU9-F1
#
_entry.id   AF-A0A8J7DUU9-F1
#
_cell.length_a   1.000
_cell.length_b   1.000
_cell.length_c   1.000
_cell.angle_alpha   90.00
_cell.angle_beta   90.00
_cell.angle_gamma   90.00
#
_symmetry.space_group_name_H-M   'P 1'
#
loop_
_entity.id
_entity.type
_entity.pdbx_description
1 polymer ?
#
loop_
_entity_poly.entity_id
_entity_poly.type
_entity_poly.pdbx_seq_one_letter_code
_entity_poly.pdbx_strand_id
1 'polypeptide(L)'
;MALIQEHNKKRENMIKNCRLQTDGYQVLLDFEFTDLTSEYIDSIIELNFNKKLSMPCIRSVKTYVSKEDLQLLIQYLENHINQLKKNKEHESLAFVSGELGFQVTALSGFVESSEYCEFSLLFMVNVGKPNEEISSTYIGAESMVTLDNVQDFICSLKSVISELEKMKQLI
;
A
#
# COMPACT_ATOMS: atom_id res chain seq x y z
N MET A 1 -6.50 20.59 -45.82
CA MET A 1 -6.87 19.39 -45.05
C MET A 1 -5.63 18.57 -44.75
N ALA A 2 -4.86 18.99 -43.74
CA ALA A 2 -3.81 18.20 -43.11
C ALA A 2 -3.62 18.77 -41.69
N LEU A 3 -4.71 18.72 -40.93
CA LEU A 3 -4.76 19.03 -39.50
C LEU A 3 -4.86 17.67 -38.80
N ILE A 4 -4.12 17.51 -37.70
CA ILE A 4 -4.17 16.40 -36.74
C ILE A 4 -3.29 15.19 -37.10
N GLN A 5 -1.98 15.39 -37.20
CA GLN A 5 -1.00 14.38 -36.80
C GLN A 5 0.09 15.08 -35.98
N GLU A 6 0.60 14.41 -34.95
CA GLU A 6 1.65 14.86 -34.01
C GLU A 6 1.23 15.60 -32.73
N HIS A 7 0.33 15.03 -31.92
CA HIS A 7 0.35 15.24 -30.45
C HIS A 7 0.20 13.94 -29.65
N ASN A 8 0.55 12.79 -30.21
CA ASN A 8 0.74 11.54 -29.45
C ASN A 8 2.17 11.46 -28.93
N LYS A 9 2.55 12.41 -28.06
CA LYS A 9 3.71 12.21 -27.19
C LYS A 9 3.31 11.10 -26.23
N LYS A 10 3.81 9.89 -26.47
CA LYS A 10 3.75 8.75 -25.54
C LYS A 10 4.23 9.29 -24.19
N ARG A 11 3.30 9.63 -23.28
CA ARG A 11 3.66 9.92 -21.89
C ARG A 11 4.17 8.59 -21.37
N GLU A 12 5.46 8.53 -21.05
CA GLU A 12 6.02 7.36 -20.38
C GLU A 12 5.30 7.24 -19.04
N ASN A 13 4.58 6.13 -18.84
CA ASN A 13 3.96 5.85 -17.55
C ASN A 13 5.08 5.71 -16.53
N MET A 14 5.12 6.61 -15.54
CA MET A 14 6.02 6.44 -14.41
C MET A 14 5.44 5.35 -13.51
N ILE A 15 6.28 4.41 -13.12
CA ILE A 15 5.91 3.33 -12.20
C ILE A 15 6.72 3.51 -10.91
N LYS A 16 6.04 3.44 -9.76
CA LYS A 16 6.68 3.44 -8.44
C LYS A 16 6.19 2.26 -7.64
N ASN A 17 7.10 1.59 -6.96
CA ASN A 17 6.79 0.41 -6.17
C ASN A 17 7.11 0.68 -4.71
N CYS A 18 6.20 0.34 -3.82
CA CYS A 18 6.42 0.35 -2.38
C CYS A 18 6.39 -1.08 -1.86
N ARG A 19 7.35 -1.42 -1.00
CA ARG A 19 7.49 -2.78 -0.45
C ARG A 19 7.34 -2.74 1.06
N LEU A 20 6.52 -3.64 1.59
CA LEU A 20 6.46 -3.95 3.01
C LEU A 20 6.88 -5.40 3.22
N GLN A 21 7.96 -5.62 3.97
CA GLN A 21 8.48 -6.96 4.25
C GLN A 21 8.02 -7.44 5.63
N THR A 22 7.47 -8.64 5.71
CA THR A 22 7.19 -9.36 6.96
C THR A 22 7.96 -10.69 6.99
N ASP A 23 7.90 -11.44 8.08
CA ASP A 23 8.59 -12.74 8.17
C ASP A 23 7.99 -13.80 7.25
N GLY A 24 6.67 -13.76 7.07
CA GLY A 24 5.89 -14.73 6.31
C GLY A 24 5.60 -14.32 4.86
N TYR A 25 5.51 -13.03 4.58
CA TYR A 25 5.14 -12.50 3.27
C TYR A 25 5.74 -11.13 2.97
N GLN A 26 5.49 -10.64 1.77
CA GLN A 26 5.87 -9.32 1.31
C GLN A 26 4.67 -8.70 0.60
N VAL A 27 4.33 -7.46 0.95
CA VAL A 27 3.38 -6.66 0.19
C VAL A 27 4.15 -5.84 -0.84
N LEU A 28 3.68 -5.84 -2.08
CA LEU A 28 4.09 -4.90 -3.11
C LEU A 28 2.89 -4.04 -3.51
N LEU A 29 3.06 -2.72 -3.46
CA LEU A 29 2.12 -1.76 -4.02
C LEU A 29 2.79 -1.13 -5.23
N ASP A 30 2.31 -1.50 -6.42
CA ASP A 30 2.75 -0.91 -7.68
C ASP A 30 1.80 0.23 -8.02
N PHE A 31 2.36 1.41 -8.28
CA PHE A 31 1.64 2.64 -8.61
C PHE A 31 1.99 3.06 -10.04
N GLU A 32 0.97 3.25 -10.87
CA GLU A 32 1.08 3.69 -12.26
C GLU A 32 0.49 5.10 -12.39
N PHE A 33 1.30 6.07 -12.81
CA PHE A 33 0.89 7.46 -12.92
C PHE A 33 0.36 7.72 -14.33
N THR A 34 -0.92 7.43 -14.55
CA THR A 34 -1.58 7.54 -15.88
C THR A 34 -2.21 8.92 -16.11
N ASP A 35 -2.85 9.51 -15.10
CA ASP A 35 -3.42 10.86 -15.14
C ASP A 35 -2.85 11.76 -14.04
N LEU A 36 -2.04 12.74 -14.46
CA LEU A 36 -1.34 13.68 -13.56
C LEU A 36 -2.28 14.74 -12.94
N THR A 37 -3.51 14.85 -13.42
CA THR A 37 -4.53 15.74 -12.88
C THR A 37 -5.43 15.06 -11.84
N SER A 38 -5.38 13.73 -11.78
CA SER A 38 -6.20 12.93 -10.86
C SER A 38 -5.65 12.97 -9.43
N GLU A 39 -6.54 12.97 -8.45
CA GLU A 39 -6.20 12.70 -7.04
C GLU A 39 -5.93 11.21 -6.76
N TYR A 40 -6.23 10.36 -7.75
CA TYR A 40 -6.12 8.91 -7.70
C TYR A 40 -4.99 8.40 -8.59
N ILE A 41 -4.28 7.40 -8.09
CA ILE A 41 -3.24 6.68 -8.80
C ILE A 41 -3.75 5.28 -9.11
N ASP A 42 -3.52 4.82 -10.33
CA ASP A 42 -3.71 3.41 -10.66
C ASP A 42 -2.78 2.54 -9.81
N SER A 43 -3.31 1.49 -9.22
CA SER A 43 -2.50 0.60 -8.38
C SER A 43 -2.86 -0.87 -8.54
N ILE A 44 -1.86 -1.70 -8.30
CA ILE A 44 -1.96 -3.14 -8.13
C ILE A 44 -1.26 -3.48 -6.83
N ILE A 45 -1.91 -4.28 -6.00
CA ILE A 45 -1.35 -4.76 -4.74
C ILE A 45 -1.10 -6.26 -4.84
N GLU A 46 0.08 -6.70 -4.42
CA GLU A 46 0.49 -8.11 -4.44
C GLU A 46 0.94 -8.58 -3.05
N LEU A 47 0.52 -9.79 -2.68
CA LEU A 47 1.06 -10.55 -1.55
C LEU A 47 1.96 -11.66 -2.09
N ASN A 48 3.25 -11.53 -1.83
CA ASN A 48 4.28 -12.50 -2.17
C ASN A 48 4.68 -13.28 -0.92
N PHE A 49 4.31 -14.56 -0.86
CA PHE A 49 4.61 -15.41 0.29
C PHE A 49 6.06 -15.88 0.26
N ASN A 50 6.62 -16.16 1.45
CA ASN A 50 7.92 -16.80 1.58
C ASN A 50 7.94 -18.11 0.77
N LYS A 51 8.98 -18.31 -0.05
CA LYS A 51 9.13 -19.49 -0.94
C LYS A 51 8.96 -20.82 -0.21
N LYS A 52 9.26 -20.86 1.10
CA LYS A 52 9.09 -22.06 1.94
C LYS A 52 7.63 -22.49 2.08
N LEU A 53 6.67 -21.57 1.94
CA LEU A 53 5.24 -21.84 2.11
C LEU A 53 4.60 -22.46 0.86
N SER A 54 5.28 -22.46 -0.29
CA SER A 54 4.75 -22.98 -1.57
C SER A 54 3.37 -22.41 -1.97
N MET A 55 3.03 -21.23 -1.45
CA MET A 55 1.78 -20.54 -1.76
C MET A 55 1.95 -19.67 -3.01
N PRO A 56 0.92 -19.61 -3.88
CA PRO A 56 0.95 -18.70 -5.02
C PRO A 56 0.96 -17.25 -4.55
N CYS A 57 1.54 -16.37 -5.37
CA CYS A 57 1.34 -14.93 -5.22
C CYS A 57 -0.14 -14.60 -5.38
N ILE A 58 -0.65 -13.71 -4.54
CA ILE A 58 -2.00 -13.18 -4.62
C ILE A 58 -1.89 -11.75 -5.12
N ARG A 59 -2.71 -11.40 -6.12
CA ARG A 59 -2.69 -10.08 -6.75
C ARG A 59 -4.10 -9.50 -6.75
N SER A 60 -4.20 -8.21 -6.46
CA SER A 60 -5.44 -7.47 -6.56
C SER A 60 -5.90 -7.34 -8.00
N VAL A 61 -7.19 -7.08 -8.19
CA VAL A 61 -7.61 -6.40 -9.42
C VAL A 61 -6.99 -5.00 -9.47
N LYS A 62 -6.87 -4.42 -10.67
CA LYS A 62 -6.44 -3.02 -10.81
C LYS A 62 -7.43 -2.16 -10.01
N THR A 63 -6.89 -1.34 -9.11
CA THR A 63 -7.64 -0.47 -8.21
C THR A 63 -7.07 0.93 -8.27
N TYR A 64 -7.69 1.85 -7.54
CA TYR A 64 -7.24 3.22 -7.42
C TYR A 64 -6.89 3.51 -5.97
N VAL A 65 -5.83 4.29 -5.77
CA VAL A 65 -5.44 4.73 -4.42
C VAL A 65 -5.30 6.24 -4.46
N SER A 66 -6.03 6.93 -3.60
CA SER A 66 -5.94 8.38 -3.51
C SER A 66 -4.69 8.81 -2.74
N LYS A 67 -4.24 10.06 -2.95
CA LYS A 67 -3.22 10.66 -2.08
C LYS A 67 -3.64 10.62 -0.60
N GLU A 68 -4.92 10.85 -0.33
CA GLU A 68 -5.47 10.83 1.03
C GLU A 68 -5.38 9.43 1.66
N ASP A 69 -5.69 8.36 0.92
CA ASP A 69 -5.52 6.98 1.39
C ASP A 69 -4.08 6.70 1.82
N LEU A 70 -3.09 7.17 1.04
CA LEU A 70 -1.68 7.00 1.38
C LEU A 70 -1.30 7.77 2.66
N GLN A 71 -1.79 9.00 2.81
CA GLN A 71 -1.57 9.81 4.00
C GLN A 71 -2.19 9.17 5.25
N LEU A 72 -3.42 8.66 5.13
CA LEU A 72 -4.11 7.97 6.20
C LEU A 72 -3.43 6.65 6.57
N LEU A 73 -2.95 5.87 5.59
CA LEU A 73 -2.18 4.65 5.86
C LEU A 73 -0.87 4.95 6.60
N ILE A 74 -0.14 6.01 6.21
CA ILE A 74 1.06 6.45 6.93
C ILE A 74 0.71 6.80 8.37
N GLN A 75 -0.31 7.65 8.57
CA GLN A 75 -0.74 8.07 9.89
C GLN A 75 -1.19 6.89 10.75
N TYR A 76 -1.89 5.93 10.15
CA TYR A 76 -2.33 4.69 10.78
C TYR A 76 -1.15 3.91 11.36
N LEU A 77 -0.14 3.64 10.53
CA LEU A 77 1.06 2.88 10.93
C LEU A 77 1.88 3.64 11.99
N GLU A 78 2.11 4.95 11.79
CA GLU A 78 2.83 5.78 12.75
C GLU A 78 2.11 5.86 14.10
N ASN A 79 0.78 5.98 14.09
CA ASN A 79 -0.01 5.98 15.32
C ASN A 79 0.07 4.61 16.02
N HIS A 80 -0.07 3.50 15.29
CA HIS A 80 0.04 2.16 15.88
C HIS A 80 1.38 1.98 16.59
N ILE A 81 2.50 2.30 15.93
CA ILE A 81 3.85 2.22 16.52
C ILE A 81 3.93 3.06 17.81
N ASN A 82 3.39 4.28 17.79
CA ASN A 82 3.41 5.17 18.95
C ASN A 82 2.56 4.65 20.13
N GLN A 83 1.45 3.99 19.84
CA GLN A 83 0.61 3.38 20.88
C GLN A 83 1.25 2.11 21.43
N LEU A 84 1.85 1.28 20.57
CA LEU A 84 2.49 0.04 20.98
C LEU A 84 3.67 0.30 21.94
N LYS A 85 4.41 1.40 21.74
CA LYS A 85 5.45 1.87 22.68
C LYS A 85 4.91 2.22 24.07
N LYS A 86 3.63 2.56 24.20
CA LYS A 86 2.97 2.91 25.47
C LYS A 86 2.23 1.72 26.08
N ASN A 87 1.65 0.86 25.25
CA ASN A 87 0.92 -0.33 25.62
C ASN A 87 1.23 -1.47 24.63
N LYS A 88 1.96 -2.50 25.10
CA LYS A 88 2.39 -3.63 24.25
C LYS A 88 1.22 -4.49 23.75
N GLU A 89 0.06 -4.42 24.40
CA GLU A 89 -1.17 -5.11 24.00
C GLU A 89 -2.05 -4.26 23.09
N HIS A 90 -1.56 -3.11 22.60
CA HIS A 90 -2.34 -2.27 21.72
C HIS A 90 -2.59 -2.95 20.37
N GLU A 91 -3.86 -2.96 19.96
CA GLU A 91 -4.29 -3.35 18.62
C GLU A 91 -5.03 -2.19 17.98
N SER A 92 -4.84 -2.00 16.68
CA SER A 92 -5.51 -0.97 15.90
C SER A 92 -6.70 -1.57 15.16
N LEU A 93 -7.76 -0.78 14.99
CA LEU A 93 -8.86 -1.12 14.10
C LEU A 93 -8.34 -1.30 12.67
N ALA A 94 -9.09 -2.03 11.84
CA ALA A 94 -8.72 -2.20 10.44
C ALA A 94 -8.74 -0.85 9.70
N PHE A 95 -7.64 -0.56 9.00
CA PHE A 95 -7.59 0.45 7.96
C PHE A 95 -8.15 -0.14 6.65
N VAL A 96 -9.01 0.61 5.96
CA VAL A 96 -9.61 0.23 4.68
C VAL A 96 -9.38 1.38 3.71
N SER A 97 -8.75 1.11 2.56
CA SER A 97 -8.60 2.11 1.49
C SER A 97 -9.98 2.52 0.95
N GLY A 98 -10.18 3.78 0.56
CA GLY A 98 -11.45 4.30 0.07
C GLY A 98 -12.06 3.49 -1.08
N GLU A 99 -11.22 3.09 -2.04
CA GLU A 99 -11.61 2.29 -3.21
C GLU A 99 -11.55 0.78 -2.98
N LEU A 100 -11.50 0.36 -1.70
CA LEU A 100 -11.57 -1.04 -1.27
C LEU A 100 -10.52 -1.96 -1.93
N GLY A 101 -9.37 -1.41 -2.35
CA GLY A 101 -8.28 -2.18 -2.94
C GLY A 101 -7.57 -3.07 -1.93
N PHE A 102 -7.42 -2.61 -0.70
CA PHE A 102 -6.78 -3.36 0.38
C PHE A 102 -7.26 -2.94 1.78
N GLN A 103 -6.95 -3.78 2.76
CA GLN A 103 -7.15 -3.52 4.17
C GLN A 103 -5.90 -3.91 4.96
N VAL A 104 -5.66 -3.20 6.07
CA VAL A 104 -4.52 -3.44 6.95
C VAL A 104 -4.99 -3.43 8.39
N THR A 105 -4.58 -4.43 9.17
CA THR A 105 -4.79 -4.47 10.62
C THR A 105 -3.44 -4.66 11.29
N ALA A 106 -3.06 -3.70 12.13
CA ALA A 106 -1.88 -3.79 12.99
C ALA A 106 -2.31 -4.28 14.38
N LEU A 107 -1.81 -5.44 14.76
CA LEU A 107 -2.15 -6.16 15.98
C LEU A 107 -1.06 -5.98 17.04
N SER A 108 -1.27 -6.61 18.18
CA SER A 108 -0.34 -6.56 19.30
C SER A 108 1.03 -7.16 18.95
N GLY A 109 2.03 -6.82 19.75
CA GLY A 109 3.41 -7.12 19.43
C GLY A 109 4.36 -7.05 20.61
N PHE A 110 5.64 -7.14 20.30
CA PHE A 110 6.72 -7.09 21.26
C PHE A 110 7.52 -5.78 21.12
N VAL A 111 7.71 -5.09 22.25
CA VAL A 111 8.56 -3.91 22.35
C VAL A 111 9.65 -4.20 23.36
N GLU A 112 10.89 -4.39 22.88
CA GLU A 112 12.06 -4.59 23.73
C GLU A 112 12.68 -3.25 24.12
N SER A 113 12.76 -2.32 23.15
CA SER A 113 13.31 -0.98 23.33
C SER A 113 12.61 0.02 22.42
N SER A 114 13.00 1.30 22.48
CA SER A 114 12.50 2.33 21.56
C SER A 114 12.87 2.09 20.09
N GLU A 115 13.91 1.29 19.87
CA GLU A 115 14.51 0.97 18.57
C GLU A 115 14.14 -0.44 18.10
N TYR A 116 13.87 -1.37 19.03
CA TYR A 116 13.50 -2.74 18.71
C TYR A 116 12.03 -3.01 19.06
N CYS A 117 11.22 -3.06 18.01
CA CYS A 117 9.78 -3.24 18.09
C CYS A 117 9.33 -4.11 16.91
N GLU A 118 8.54 -5.13 17.22
CA GLU A 118 7.94 -6.06 16.27
C GLU A 118 6.46 -6.22 16.60
N PHE A 119 5.62 -6.37 15.59
CA PHE A 119 4.20 -6.60 15.81
C PHE A 119 3.59 -7.40 14.67
N SER A 120 2.44 -8.02 14.93
CA SER A 120 1.74 -8.76 13.88
C SER A 120 0.98 -7.79 12.97
N LEU A 121 1.13 -7.96 11.66
CA LEU A 121 0.42 -7.20 10.65
C LEU A 121 -0.38 -8.17 9.79
N LEU A 122 -1.69 -7.94 9.71
CA LEU A 122 -2.58 -8.59 8.75
C LEU A 122 -2.78 -7.64 7.57
N PHE A 123 -2.37 -8.07 6.38
CA PHE A 123 -2.62 -7.35 5.14
C PHE A 123 -3.59 -8.15 4.27
N MET A 124 -4.68 -7.53 3.85
CA MET A 124 -5.71 -8.15 3.02
C MET A 124 -5.83 -7.42 1.69
N VAL A 125 -5.88 -8.18 0.61
CA VAL A 125 -5.98 -7.66 -0.76
C VAL A 125 -7.32 -8.04 -1.35
N ASN A 126 -8.00 -7.08 -1.99
CA ASN A 126 -9.24 -7.35 -2.69
C ASN A 126 -8.98 -8.06 -4.03
N VAL A 127 -9.50 -9.27 -4.15
CA VAL A 127 -9.41 -10.14 -5.34
C VAL A 127 -10.77 -10.30 -6.04
N GLY A 128 -11.76 -9.52 -5.62
CA GLY A 128 -13.09 -9.49 -6.18
C GLY A 128 -13.09 -9.12 -7.68
N LYS A 129 -14.11 -9.56 -8.41
CA LYS A 129 -14.22 -9.32 -9.86
C LYS A 129 -14.49 -7.85 -10.17
N PRO A 130 -13.85 -7.30 -11.22
CA PRO A 130 -14.03 -5.90 -11.63
C PRO A 130 -15.39 -5.59 -12.27
N ASN A 131 -16.21 -6.61 -12.58
CA ASN A 131 -17.48 -6.47 -13.31
C ASN A 131 -18.73 -6.59 -12.42
N GLU A 132 -18.56 -6.73 -11.11
CA GLU A 132 -19.65 -6.73 -10.14
C GLU A 132 -19.53 -5.44 -9.31
N GLU A 133 -20.58 -4.61 -9.29
CA GLU A 133 -20.55 -3.23 -8.75
C GLU A 133 -20.02 -3.15 -7.31
N ILE A 134 -20.06 -4.24 -6.54
CA ILE A 134 -19.41 -4.35 -5.23
C ILE A 134 -19.00 -5.82 -5.02
N SER A 135 -17.76 -6.19 -5.35
CA SER A 135 -17.19 -7.46 -4.87
C SER A 135 -16.15 -7.19 -3.79
N SER A 136 -16.41 -7.73 -2.60
CA SER A 136 -15.62 -7.55 -1.38
C SER A 136 -14.98 -8.87 -0.96
N THR A 137 -14.35 -9.57 -1.91
CA THR A 137 -13.62 -10.81 -1.60
C THR A 137 -12.18 -10.45 -1.31
N TYR A 138 -11.76 -10.66 -0.06
CA TYR A 138 -10.41 -10.39 0.38
C TYR A 138 -9.66 -11.68 0.64
N ILE A 139 -8.38 -11.71 0.26
CA ILE A 139 -7.44 -12.73 0.73
C ILE A 139 -6.28 -12.01 1.39
N GLY A 140 -5.87 -12.49 2.55
CA GLY A 140 -4.82 -11.85 3.33
C GLY A 140 -3.83 -12.82 3.94
N ALA A 141 -2.78 -12.23 4.50
CA ALA A 141 -1.75 -12.92 5.24
C ALA A 141 -1.45 -12.13 6.51
N GLU A 142 -1.19 -12.85 7.59
CA GLU A 142 -0.75 -12.28 8.86
C GLU A 142 0.67 -12.76 9.16
N SER A 143 1.54 -11.85 9.60
CA SER A 143 2.89 -12.20 10.04
C SER A 143 3.52 -11.06 10.83
N MET A 144 4.62 -11.36 11.52
CA MET A 144 5.41 -10.38 12.25
C MET A 144 6.11 -9.42 11.28
N VAL A 145 6.11 -8.14 11.65
CA VAL A 145 6.82 -7.07 10.95
C VAL A 145 7.70 -6.30 11.94
N THR A 146 8.90 -5.94 11.51
CA THR A 146 9.83 -5.12 12.31
C THR A 146 9.54 -3.63 12.10
N LEU A 147 9.91 -2.82 13.09
CA LEU A 147 9.83 -1.36 13.00
C LEU A 147 10.55 -0.80 11.76
N ASP A 148 11.75 -1.28 11.47
CA ASP A 148 12.55 -0.84 10.32
C ASP A 148 11.81 -1.09 9.00
N ASN A 149 11.22 -2.28 8.82
CA ASN A 149 10.47 -2.61 7.61
C ASN A 149 9.25 -1.70 7.43
N VAL A 150 8.55 -1.35 8.52
CA VAL A 150 7.41 -0.42 8.48
C VAL A 150 7.87 1.00 8.17
N GLN A 151 8.99 1.44 8.74
CA GLN A 151 9.55 2.77 8.47
C GLN A 151 10.03 2.93 7.03
N ASP A 152 10.71 1.92 6.49
CA ASP A 152 11.13 1.89 5.08
C ASP A 152 9.91 1.95 4.14
N PHE A 153 8.85 1.23 4.48
CA PHE A 153 7.60 1.27 3.75
C PHE A 153 6.95 2.66 3.82
N ILE A 154 6.84 3.26 5.01
CA ILE A 154 6.33 4.63 5.19
C ILE A 154 7.14 5.64 4.36
N CYS A 155 8.47 5.54 4.38
CA CYS A 155 9.34 6.41 3.58
C CYS A 155 9.08 6.26 2.08
N SER A 156 8.85 5.02 1.62
CA SER A 156 8.49 4.74 0.24
C SER A 156 7.14 5.37 -0.14
N LEU A 157 6.12 5.25 0.73
CA LEU A 157 4.81 5.89 0.52
C LEU A 157 4.92 7.42 0.49
N LYS A 158 5.71 8.01 1.40
CA LYS A 158 5.99 9.46 1.40
C LYS A 158 6.63 9.90 0.08
N SER A 159 7.54 9.10 -0.48
CA SER A 159 8.13 9.38 -1.78
C SER A 159 7.09 9.36 -2.91
N VAL A 160 6.11 8.44 -2.88
CA VAL A 160 5.02 8.40 -3.87
C VAL A 160 4.18 9.68 -3.78
N ILE A 161 3.81 10.10 -2.57
CA ILE A 161 3.06 11.33 -2.34
C ILE A 161 3.83 12.56 -2.87
N SER A 162 5.13 12.66 -2.57
CA SER A 162 5.95 13.77 -3.06
C SER A 162 6.04 13.82 -4.58
N GLU A 163 6.07 12.67 -5.26
CA GLU A 163 6.05 12.64 -6.73
C GLU A 163 4.71 13.13 -7.30
N LEU A 164 3.58 12.73 -6.69
CA LEU A 164 2.27 13.27 -7.07
C LEU A 164 2.21 14.79 -6.96
N GLU A 165 2.76 15.35 -5.88
CA GLU A 165 2.78 16.80 -5.67
C GLU A 165 3.64 17.53 -6.69
N LYS A 166 4.82 17.00 -7.02
CA LYS A 166 5.69 17.56 -8.07
C LYS A 166 4.99 17.54 -9.43
N MET A 167 4.31 16.45 -9.74
CA MET A 167 3.61 16.29 -11.02
C MET A 167 2.49 17.29 -11.21
N LYS A 168 1.75 17.63 -10.14
CA LYS A 168 0.70 18.67 -10.18
C LYS A 168 1.26 20.08 -10.40
N GLN A 169 2.49 20.35 -9.99
CA GLN A 169 3.12 21.67 -10.19
C GLN A 169 3.64 21.88 -11.62
N LEU A 170 3.75 20.82 -12.42
CA LEU A 170 4.25 20.87 -13.81
C LEU A 170 3.15 21.05 -14.86
N ILE A 171 1.87 21.12 -14.44
CA ILE A 171 0.68 21.32 -15.27
C ILE A 171 0.16 22.73 -15.07
#